data_AF-A0A955L6J8-F1
#
_entry.id   AF-A0A955L6J8-F1
#
_cell.length_a   1.000
_cell.length_b   1.000
_cell.length_c   1.000
_cell.angle_alpha   90.00
_cell.angle_beta   90.00
_cell.angle_gamma   90.00
#
_symmetry.space_group_name_H-M   'P 1'
#
loop_
_entity.id
_entity.type
_entity.pdbx_description
1 polymer ?
#
loop_
_entity_poly.entity_id
_entity_poly.type
_entity_poly.pdbx_seq_one_letter_code
_entity_poly.pdbx_strand_id
1 'polypeptide(L)'
;MLHKNNQLLYERIIFDCDSTLSTIEGIDYLAEIAGKGSEVADLTSKAMNGEVKFEDVFAKRLDIIQPRKEQLQMVGQKYIETVIPDAHNTIDVLQKNEVEVYIISGGYTQAILPLAKFLGINEKNVFAVDLAFNEDGSYQGFDSSNPLT
;
A
#
# COMPACT_ATOMS: atom_id res chain seq x y z
N MET A 1 -35.55 19.89 -21.57
CA MET A 1 -34.21 20.12 -20.99
C MET A 1 -34.06 19.19 -19.79
N LEU A 2 -33.35 18.08 -19.96
CA LEU A 2 -32.98 17.21 -18.85
C LEU A 2 -31.94 17.96 -18.00
N HIS A 3 -32.21 18.16 -16.71
CA HIS A 3 -31.23 18.72 -15.79
C HIS A 3 -30.03 17.77 -15.72
N LYS A 4 -28.87 18.24 -16.19
CA LYS A 4 -27.58 17.59 -15.97
C LYS A 4 -27.18 17.80 -14.50
N ASN A 5 -27.74 17.03 -13.59
CA ASN A 5 -27.12 16.84 -12.27
C ASN A 5 -25.96 15.87 -12.46
N ASN A 6 -24.85 16.40 -12.96
CA ASN A 6 -23.61 15.66 -13.24
C ASN A 6 -22.73 15.58 -11.99
N GLN A 7 -23.34 15.54 -10.80
CA GLN A 7 -22.63 15.44 -9.54
C GLN A 7 -22.50 13.94 -9.23
N LEU A 8 -21.25 13.47 -9.10
CA LEU A 8 -21.01 12.11 -8.61
C LEU A 8 -21.68 11.96 -7.24
N LEU A 9 -22.32 10.81 -7.01
CA LEU A 9 -23.14 10.55 -5.82
C LEU A 9 -22.32 10.39 -4.52
N TYR A 10 -21.00 10.38 -4.59
CA TYR A 10 -20.11 10.05 -3.48
C TYR A 10 -19.23 11.23 -3.10
N GLU A 11 -19.22 11.60 -1.83
CA GLU A 11 -18.33 12.65 -1.30
C GLU A 11 -16.89 12.15 -1.14
N ARG A 12 -16.71 10.85 -0.89
CA ARG A 12 -15.41 10.22 -0.64
C ARG A 12 -15.31 8.88 -1.34
N ILE A 13 -14.13 8.59 -1.88
CA ILE A 13 -13.78 7.27 -2.41
C ILE A 13 -12.44 6.84 -1.81
N ILE A 14 -12.39 5.58 -1.38
CA ILE A 14 -11.23 4.97 -0.77
C ILE A 14 -10.73 3.88 -1.70
N PHE A 15 -9.45 3.92 -2.03
CA PHE A 15 -8.76 2.87 -2.77
C PHE A 15 -7.85 2.08 -1.83
N ASP A 16 -7.76 0.77 -2.07
CA ASP A 16 -6.58 0.03 -1.65
C ASP A 16 -5.38 0.40 -2.54
N CYS A 17 -4.17 0.04 -2.14
CA CYS A 17 -2.94 0.25 -2.90
C CYS A 17 -2.56 -0.99 -3.71
N ASP A 18 -2.23 -2.08 -3.01
CA ASP A 18 -1.76 -3.32 -3.60
C ASP A 18 -2.86 -3.94 -4.47
N SER A 19 -2.46 -4.43 -5.65
CA SER A 19 -3.38 -4.96 -6.67
C SER A 19 -4.57 -4.04 -7.07
N THR A 20 -4.52 -2.74 -6.75
CA THR A 20 -5.61 -1.78 -6.95
C THR A 20 -5.15 -0.46 -7.59
N LEU A 21 -4.16 0.22 -7.00
CA LEU A 21 -3.53 1.41 -7.59
C LEU A 21 -2.21 1.04 -8.30
N SER A 22 -1.59 -0.04 -7.86
CA SER A 22 -0.44 -0.67 -8.49
C SER A 22 -0.72 -2.15 -8.74
N THR A 23 -0.09 -2.74 -9.75
CA THR A 23 -0.30 -4.15 -10.12
C THR A 23 0.48 -5.15 -9.26
N ILE A 24 1.21 -4.69 -8.24
CA ILE A 24 2.05 -5.55 -7.39
C ILE A 24 1.56 -5.57 -5.95
N GLU A 25 2.01 -6.58 -5.22
CA GLU A 25 1.98 -6.64 -3.76
C GLU A 25 3.30 -6.09 -3.22
N GLY A 26 3.26 -5.01 -2.44
CA GLY A 26 4.48 -4.35 -1.98
C GLY A 26 5.35 -5.26 -1.11
N ILE A 27 4.74 -6.13 -0.31
CA ILE A 27 5.45 -7.07 0.55
C ILE A 27 6.18 -8.17 -0.22
N ASP A 28 5.62 -8.64 -1.34
CA ASP A 28 6.24 -9.67 -2.16
C ASP A 28 7.47 -9.10 -2.88
N TYR A 29 7.35 -7.88 -3.42
CA TYR A 29 8.50 -7.19 -4.00
C TYR A 29 9.58 -6.90 -2.96
N LEU A 30 9.18 -6.48 -1.74
CA LEU A 30 10.11 -6.26 -0.63
C LEU A 30 10.84 -7.56 -0.23
N ALA A 31 10.13 -8.69 -0.23
CA ALA A 31 10.73 -10.00 0.02
C ALA A 31 11.69 -10.43 -1.09
N GLU A 32 11.36 -10.16 -2.35
CA GLU A 32 12.22 -10.45 -3.50
C GLU A 32 13.57 -9.72 -3.38
N ILE A 33 13.54 -8.40 -3.15
CA ILE A 33 14.77 -7.60 -3.02
C ILE A 33 15.56 -7.91 -1.74
N ALA A 34 14.94 -8.54 -0.73
CA ALA A 34 15.60 -9.06 0.46
C ALA A 34 16.14 -10.49 0.28
N GLY A 35 15.91 -11.16 -0.86
CA GLY A 35 16.28 -12.55 -1.08
C GLY A 35 15.42 -13.56 -0.30
N LYS A 36 14.22 -13.15 0.10
CA LYS A 36 13.28 -13.88 0.97
C LYS A 36 11.95 -14.23 0.30
N GLY A 37 11.81 -13.97 -1.00
CA GLY A 37 10.57 -14.18 -1.76
C GLY A 37 9.95 -15.57 -1.58
N SER A 38 10.76 -16.64 -1.63
CA SER A 38 10.22 -18.01 -1.45
C SER A 38 9.69 -18.30 -0.05
N GLU A 39 10.35 -17.80 1.01
CA GLU A 39 9.90 -17.99 2.39
C GLU A 39 8.60 -17.22 2.66
N VAL A 40 8.52 -16.00 2.14
CA VAL A 40 7.33 -15.13 2.29
C VAL A 40 6.16 -15.68 1.48
N ALA A 41 6.38 -16.13 0.24
CA ALA A 41 5.32 -16.71 -0.58
C ALA A 41 4.72 -17.99 0.02
N ASP A 42 5.55 -18.86 0.62
CA ASP A 42 5.07 -20.05 1.34
C ASP A 42 4.21 -19.66 2.55
N LEU A 43 4.65 -18.67 3.33
CA LEU A 43 3.90 -18.15 4.46
C LEU A 43 2.56 -17.52 4.04
N THR A 44 2.55 -16.71 2.96
CA THR A 44 1.34 -16.12 2.39
C THR A 44 0.36 -17.21 1.94
N SER A 45 0.86 -18.26 1.27
CA SER A 45 0.03 -19.39 0.82
C SER A 45 -0.63 -20.13 1.99
N LYS A 46 0.13 -20.39 3.06
CA LYS A 46 -0.39 -21.03 4.29
C LYS A 46 -1.43 -20.17 4.99
N ALA A 47 -1.22 -18.85 5.03
CA ALA A 47 -2.19 -17.90 5.58
C ALA A 47 -3.52 -17.94 4.79
N MET A 48 -3.45 -17.90 3.46
CA MET A 48 -4.62 -17.95 2.58
C MET A 48 -5.37 -19.29 2.67
N ASN A 49 -4.67 -20.39 2.97
CA ASN A 49 -5.27 -21.70 3.23
C ASN A 49 -5.86 -21.85 4.64
N GLY A 50 -5.73 -20.84 5.50
CA GLY A 50 -6.20 -20.89 6.88
C GLY A 50 -5.32 -21.75 7.81
N GLU A 51 -4.11 -22.12 7.38
CA GLU A 51 -3.15 -22.89 8.18
C GLU A 51 -2.42 -22.01 9.20
N VAL A 52 -2.36 -20.70 8.96
CA VAL A 52 -1.79 -19.69 9.86
C VAL A 52 -2.82 -18.59 10.06
N LYS A 53 -2.95 -18.12 11.31
CA LYS A 53 -3.77 -16.95 11.66
C LYS A 53 -3.30 -15.73 10.88
N PHE A 54 -4.23 -15.09 10.17
CA PHE A 54 -3.93 -13.94 9.32
C PHE A 54 -3.29 -12.80 10.12
N GLU A 55 -3.73 -12.59 11.37
CA GLU A 55 -3.24 -11.54 12.28
C GLU A 55 -1.75 -11.73 12.65
N ASP A 56 -1.22 -12.95 12.57
CA ASP A 56 0.19 -13.21 12.86
C ASP A 56 1.07 -13.08 11.60
N VAL A 57 0.48 -13.08 10.40
CA VAL A 57 1.20 -13.25 9.13
C VAL A 57 1.90 -11.96 8.72
N PHE A 58 1.33 -10.79 9.03
CA PHE A 58 1.99 -9.52 8.80
C PHE A 58 3.34 -9.45 9.54
N ALA A 59 3.31 -9.64 10.86
CA ALA A 59 4.51 -9.63 11.69
C ALA A 59 5.54 -10.68 11.24
N LYS A 60 5.11 -11.93 11.02
CA LYS A 60 6.00 -13.02 10.60
C LYS A 60 6.69 -12.75 9.26
N ARG A 61 5.99 -12.14 8.29
CA ARG A 61 6.61 -11.77 7.01
C ARG A 61 7.69 -10.71 7.22
N LEU A 62 7.44 -9.68 8.03
CA LEU A 62 8.45 -8.67 8.34
C LEU A 62 9.64 -9.23 9.13
N ASP A 63 9.39 -10.18 10.03
CA ASP A 63 10.46 -10.88 10.78
C ASP A 63 11.37 -11.69 9.85
N ILE A 64 10.82 -12.28 8.79
CA ILE A 64 11.58 -12.99 7.75
C ILE A 64 12.37 -12.01 6.87
N ILE A 65 11.72 -10.92 6.45
CA ILE A 65 12.26 -9.96 5.48
C ILE A 65 13.38 -9.10 6.10
N GLN A 66 13.21 -8.66 7.35
CA GLN A 66 14.08 -7.68 8.02
C GLN A 66 14.39 -6.46 7.14
N PRO A 67 13.35 -5.71 6.71
CA PRO A 67 13.52 -4.70 5.67
C PRO A 67 14.39 -3.53 6.14
N ARG A 68 15.19 -2.97 5.24
CA ARG A 68 15.91 -1.73 5.46
C ARG A 68 15.07 -0.54 5.01
N LYS A 69 15.24 0.60 5.67
CA LYS A 69 14.52 1.84 5.33
C LYS A 69 14.60 2.21 3.85
N GLU A 70 15.76 2.01 3.23
CA GLU A 70 16.01 2.29 1.81
C GLU A 70 15.19 1.39 0.88
N GLN A 71 14.91 0.15 1.28
CA GLN A 71 14.12 -0.78 0.47
C GLN A 71 12.67 -0.33 0.33
N LEU A 72 12.10 0.40 1.31
CA LEU A 72 10.75 0.97 1.16
C LEU A 72 10.68 2.04 0.08
N GLN A 73 11.77 2.78 -0.16
CA GLN A 73 11.85 3.70 -1.30
C GLN A 73 11.83 2.95 -2.64
N MET A 74 12.48 1.78 -2.69
CA MET A 74 12.44 0.92 -3.87
C MET A 74 11.02 0.38 -4.12
N VAL A 75 10.29 -0.01 -3.07
CA VAL A 75 8.88 -0.40 -3.18
C VAL A 75 8.03 0.75 -3.73
N GLY A 76 8.20 1.97 -3.19
CA GLY A 76 7.47 3.15 -3.67
C GLY A 76 7.75 3.47 -5.14
N GLN A 77 9.01 3.36 -5.57
CA GLN A 77 9.38 3.51 -6.98
C GLN A 77 8.74 2.42 -7.84
N LYS A 78 8.74 1.18 -7.37
CA LYS A 78 8.13 0.05 -8.08
C LYS A 78 6.61 0.23 -8.25
N TYR A 79 5.93 0.75 -7.23
CA TYR A 79 4.51 1.08 -7.33
C TYR A 79 4.22 2.07 -8.45
N ILE A 80 5.04 3.11 -8.60
CA ILE A 80 4.90 4.11 -9.67
C ILE A 80 5.13 3.47 -11.05
N GLU A 81 6.16 2.64 -11.18
CA GLU A 81 6.47 1.93 -12.44
C GLU A 81 5.37 0.95 -12.87
N THR A 82 4.59 0.48 -11.91
CA THR A 82 3.54 -0.54 -12.11
C THR A 82 2.16 0.00 -11.76
N VAL A 83 1.98 1.32 -11.90
CA VAL A 83 0.68 1.95 -11.67
C VAL A 83 -0.35 1.37 -12.64
N ILE A 84 -1.58 1.16 -12.17
CA ILE A 84 -2.65 0.70 -13.05
C ILE A 84 -2.92 1.79 -14.11
N PRO A 85 -2.98 1.45 -15.43
CA PRO A 85 -3.03 2.43 -16.51
C PRO A 85 -4.08 3.54 -16.37
N ASP A 86 -5.23 3.24 -15.77
CA ASP A 86 -6.34 4.18 -15.60
C ASP A 86 -6.41 4.86 -14.22
N ALA A 87 -5.50 4.54 -13.29
CA ALA A 87 -5.53 5.07 -11.92
C ALA A 87 -5.46 6.60 -11.90
N HIS A 88 -4.50 7.19 -12.63
CA HIS A 88 -4.31 8.64 -12.69
C HIS A 88 -5.54 9.35 -13.25
N ASN A 89 -6.07 8.89 -14.39
CA ASN A 89 -7.25 9.50 -15.00
C ASN A 89 -8.49 9.34 -14.10
N THR A 90 -8.64 8.20 -13.44
CA THR A 90 -9.74 7.96 -12.50
C THR A 90 -9.69 8.95 -11.34
N ILE A 91 -8.53 9.08 -10.68
CA ILE A 91 -8.34 9.99 -9.55
C ILE A 91 -8.55 11.44 -9.98
N ASP A 92 -8.00 11.84 -11.13
CA ASP A 92 -8.20 13.19 -11.69
C ASP A 92 -9.68 13.51 -11.89
N VAL A 93 -10.46 12.58 -12.44
CA VAL A 93 -11.89 12.78 -12.67
C VAL A 93 -12.64 12.89 -11.34
N LEU A 94 -12.32 12.05 -10.36
CA LEU A 94 -12.94 12.11 -9.03
C LEU A 94 -12.67 13.47 -8.36
N GLN A 95 -11.42 13.91 -8.33
CA GLN A 95 -11.03 15.18 -7.72
C GLN A 95 -11.63 16.40 -8.44
N LYS A 96 -11.72 16.37 -9.78
CA LYS A 96 -12.39 17.43 -10.58
C LYS A 96 -13.89 17.54 -10.29
N ASN A 97 -14.50 16.48 -9.76
CA ASN A 97 -15.89 16.46 -9.32
C ASN A 97 -16.01 16.63 -7.79
N GLU A 98 -14.99 17.18 -7.14
CA GLU A 98 -14.96 17.49 -5.71
C GLU A 98 -15.12 16.25 -4.79
N VAL A 99 -14.78 15.06 -5.30
CA VAL A 99 -14.72 13.83 -4.50
C VAL A 99 -13.38 13.74 -3.79
N GLU A 100 -13.40 13.58 -2.48
CA GLU A 100 -12.19 13.35 -1.69
C GLU A 100 -11.68 11.92 -1.92
N VAL A 101 -10.43 11.78 -2.38
CA VAL A 101 -9.80 10.48 -2.64
C VAL A 101 -8.86 10.11 -1.50
N TYR A 102 -8.97 8.87 -1.04
CA TYR A 102 -8.19 8.28 0.05
C TYR A 102 -7.51 7.00 -0.37
N ILE A 103 -6.40 6.68 0.30
CA ILE A 103 -5.76 5.36 0.25
C ILE A 103 -5.84 4.74 1.64
N ILE A 104 -6.37 3.53 1.76
CA ILE A 104 -6.29 2.70 2.96
C ILE A 104 -5.67 1.38 2.54
N SER A 105 -4.52 1.01 3.11
CA SER A 105 -3.81 -0.21 2.71
C SER A 105 -3.07 -0.87 3.86
N GLY A 106 -2.97 -2.20 3.83
CA GLY A 106 -2.05 -2.96 4.69
C GLY A 106 -0.57 -2.82 4.30
N GLY A 107 -0.27 -2.08 3.22
CA GLY A 107 1.10 -1.75 2.81
C GLY A 107 1.75 -0.68 3.70
N TYR A 108 2.93 -0.22 3.28
CA TYR A 108 3.78 0.64 4.12
C TYR A 108 3.64 2.12 3.78
N THR A 109 3.38 2.97 4.79
CA THR A 109 3.22 4.43 4.59
C THR A 109 4.40 5.02 3.81
N GLN A 110 5.63 4.65 4.16
CA GLN A 110 6.84 5.19 3.52
C GLN A 110 6.97 4.83 2.03
N ALA A 111 6.33 3.75 1.58
CA ALA A 111 6.30 3.32 0.19
C ALA A 111 5.09 3.90 -0.58
N ILE A 112 3.94 4.05 0.11
CA ILE A 112 2.69 4.53 -0.50
C ILE A 112 2.70 6.05 -0.68
N LEU A 113 3.33 6.82 0.19
CA LEU A 113 3.38 8.29 0.05
C LEU A 113 3.97 8.77 -1.30
N PRO A 114 5.07 8.20 -1.82
CA PRO A 114 5.53 8.48 -3.18
C PRO A 114 4.48 8.22 -4.27
N LEU A 115 3.76 7.09 -4.19
CA LEU A 115 2.68 6.74 -5.13
C LEU A 115 1.52 7.72 -5.02
N ALA A 116 1.07 8.05 -3.80
CA ALA A 116 0.00 9.00 -3.55
C ALA A 116 0.33 10.37 -4.16
N LYS A 117 1.57 10.85 -3.93
CA LYS A 117 2.06 12.09 -4.53
C LYS A 117 2.08 12.03 -6.06
N PHE A 118 2.53 10.91 -6.63
CA PHE A 118 2.53 10.69 -8.08
C PHE A 118 1.12 10.75 -8.68
N LEU A 119 0.12 10.23 -7.95
CA LEU A 119 -1.29 10.23 -8.35
C LEU A 119 -2.06 11.51 -7.96
N GLY A 120 -1.41 12.50 -7.34
CA GLY A 120 -2.07 13.74 -6.90
C GLY A 120 -2.97 13.59 -5.67
N ILE A 121 -2.82 12.52 -4.89
CA ILE A 121 -3.56 12.30 -3.64
C ILE A 121 -2.81 12.98 -2.49
N ASN A 122 -3.54 13.70 -1.63
CA ASN A 122 -2.96 14.39 -0.48
C ASN A 122 -2.46 13.37 0.56
N GLU A 123 -1.26 13.56 1.11
CA GLU A 123 -0.66 12.69 2.12
C GLU A 123 -1.55 12.49 3.36
N LYS A 124 -2.34 13.51 3.74
CA LYS A 124 -3.27 13.43 4.89
C LYS A 124 -4.42 12.43 4.66
N ASN A 125 -4.62 12.00 3.41
CA ASN A 125 -5.65 11.05 3.00
C ASN A 125 -5.07 9.64 2.81
N VAL A 126 -3.83 9.39 3.23
CA VAL A 126 -3.17 8.08 3.18
C VAL A 126 -3.15 7.47 4.57
N PHE A 127 -3.73 6.28 4.71
CA PHE A 127 -3.70 5.47 5.93
C PHE A 127 -3.08 4.12 5.59
N ALA A 128 -1.95 3.84 6.22
CA ALA A 128 -1.16 2.65 5.97
C ALA A 128 -0.37 2.26 7.22
N VAL A 129 0.52 1.27 7.12
CA VAL A 129 1.34 0.80 8.24
C VAL A 129 2.68 1.53 8.27
N ASP A 130 2.97 2.21 9.39
CA ASP A 130 4.27 2.82 9.63
C ASP A 130 5.27 1.77 10.16
N LEU A 131 6.35 1.55 9.41
CA LEU A 131 7.49 0.77 9.92
C LEU A 131 8.46 1.66 10.72
N ALA A 132 8.90 1.18 11.88
CA ALA A 132 9.95 1.78 12.69
C ALA A 132 11.32 1.26 12.26
N PHE A 133 12.31 2.14 12.24
CA PHE A 133 13.69 1.83 11.88
C PHE A 133 14.65 2.44 12.88
N ASN A 134 15.77 1.76 13.13
CA ASN A 134 16.89 2.29 13.89
C ASN A 134 17.63 3.37 13.07
N GLU A 135 18.54 4.10 13.72
CA GLU A 135 19.34 5.16 13.07
C GLU A 135 20.18 4.64 11.89
N ASP A 136 20.63 3.38 11.95
CA ASP A 136 21.38 2.71 10.88
C ASP A 136 20.49 2.19 9.73
N GLY A 137 19.19 2.46 9.79
CA GLY A 137 18.20 2.05 8.79
C GLY A 137 17.76 0.59 8.89
N SER A 138 18.18 -0.16 9.91
CA SER A 138 17.68 -1.51 10.18
C SER A 138 16.25 -1.50 10.73
N TYR A 139 15.48 -2.54 10.41
CA TYR A 139 14.11 -2.72 10.90
C TYR A 139 14.07 -2.79 12.42
N GLN A 140 13.13 -2.07 13.03
CA GLN A 140 12.88 -2.10 14.47
C GLN A 140 11.51 -2.71 14.81
N GLY A 141 10.52 -2.53 13.94
CA GLY A 141 9.16 -3.01 14.18
C GLY A 141 8.13 -2.20 13.42
N PHE A 142 6.88 -2.27 13.88
CA PHE A 142 5.76 -1.46 13.40
C PHE A 142 4.81 -1.21 14.58
N ASP A 143 3.85 -0.30 14.41
CA ASP A 143 2.79 -0.10 15.39
C ASP A 143 1.78 -1.26 15.34
N SER A 144 1.89 -2.19 16.29
CA SER A 144 0.98 -3.34 16.41
C SER A 144 -0.44 -2.98 16.87
N SER A 145 -0.70 -1.71 17.21
CA SER A 145 -2.06 -1.21 17.50
C SER A 145 -2.77 -0.70 16.25
N ASN A 146 -2.07 -0.62 15.12
CA ASN A 146 -2.65 -0.22 13.85
C ASN A 146 -3.68 -1.28 13.38
N PRO A 147 -4.93 -0.91 13.08
CA PRO A 147 -5.96 -1.86 12.67
C PRO A 147 -5.74 -2.48 11.28
N LEU A 148 -4.70 -2.05 10.56
CA LEU A 148 -4.33 -2.53 9.22
C LEU A 148 -3.27 -3.64 9.27
N THR A 149 -2.84 -4.08 10.46
CA THR A 149 -1.79 -5.11 10.67
C THR A 149 -2.35 -6.41 11.22
#